data_AF-A0A605V8R2-F1
#
_entry.id   AF-A0A605V8R2-F1
#
_cell.length_a   1.000
_cell.length_b   1.000
_cell.length_c   1.000
_cell.angle_alpha   90.00
_cell.angle_beta   90.00
_cell.angle_gamma   90.00
#
_symmetry.space_group_name_H-M   'P 1'
#
loop_
_entity.id
_entity.type
_entity.pdbx_description
1 polymer ?
#
loop_
_entity_poly.entity_id
_entity_poly.type
_entity_poly.pdbx_seq_one_letter_code
_entity_poly.pdbx_strand_id
1 'polypeptide(L)' 'MGCSGRVNNNQPRLLTSAYPAYPYYAAANRIEGFVEVKYDVGSDGKVSKIWMVKSEPQHLFDSSVISAMS' A
#
# COMPACT_ATOMS: atom_id res chain seq x y z
N MET A 1 16.48 7.22 35.24
CA MET A 1 15.40 8.16 34.84
C MET A 1 15.78 8.63 33.45
N GLY A 2 15.22 8.20 32.32
CA GLY A 2 13.85 7.83 31.99
C GLY A 2 13.42 8.71 30.81
N CYS A 3 13.98 8.48 29.61
CA CYS A 3 13.69 9.28 28.42
C CYS A 3 12.29 8.91 27.88
N SER A 4 11.26 9.67 28.27
CA SER A 4 9.93 9.53 27.71
C SER A 4 9.86 10.29 26.38
N GLY A 5 10.23 9.62 25.28
CA GLY A 5 10.02 10.13 23.94
C GLY A 5 8.53 10.28 23.67
N ARG A 6 8.08 11.50 23.33
CA ARG A 6 6.70 11.76 22.93
C ARG A 6 6.42 11.05 21.61
N VAL A 7 5.70 9.93 21.66
CA VAL A 7 5.07 9.36 20.47
C VAL A 7 3.92 10.28 20.11
N ASN A 8 4.07 11.07 19.04
CA ASN A 8 3.02 11.94 18.54
C ASN A 8 1.88 11.08 18.02
N ASN A 9 0.83 10.91 18.83
CA ASN A 9 -0.34 10.05 18.58
C ASN A 9 -1.26 10.56 17.44
N ASN A 10 -0.80 11.53 16.64
CA ASN A 10 -1.54 12.16 15.55
C ASN A 10 -1.15 11.63 14.17
N GLN A 11 -0.29 10.60 14.11
CA GLN A 11 0.04 9.94 12.85
C GLN A 11 -0.98 8.83 12.57
N PRO A 12 -1.45 8.68 11.31
CA PRO A 12 -2.26 7.54 10.92
C PRO A 12 -1.59 6.23 11.34
N ARG A 13 -2.26 5.45 12.18
CA ARG A 13 -1.78 4.14 12.61
C ARG A 13 -2.41 3.08 11.74
N LEU A 14 -1.57 2.26 11.10
CA LEU A 14 -2.03 1.10 10.36
C LEU A 14 -2.69 0.11 11.32
N LEU A 15 -3.99 -0.10 11.18
CA LEU A 15 -4.75 -1.10 11.94
C LEU A 15 -4.88 -2.41 11.16
N THR A 16 -5.12 -2.31 9.86
CA THR A 16 -5.29 -3.44 8.97
C THR A 16 -4.68 -3.10 7.62
N SER A 17 -3.94 -4.04 7.05
CA SER A 17 -3.40 -3.96 5.70
C SER A 17 -3.79 -5.23 4.98
N ALA A 18 -4.53 -5.12 3.88
CA ALA A 18 -4.80 -6.26 3.02
C ALA A 18 -3.65 -6.42 2.03
N TYR A 19 -3.22 -7.66 1.84
CA TYR A 19 -2.23 -7.97 0.82
C TYR A 19 -2.90 -8.08 -0.55
N PRO A 20 -2.31 -7.49 -1.61
CA PRO A 20 -2.84 -7.64 -2.96
C PRO A 20 -2.77 -9.09 -3.42
N ALA A 21 -3.83 -9.52 -4.12
CA ALA A 21 -3.83 -10.80 -4.78
C ALA A 21 -2.76 -10.82 -5.88
N TYR A 22 -2.03 -11.91 -6.01
CA TYR A 22 -1.02 -12.02 -7.06
C TYR A 22 -1.70 -12.24 -8.43
N PRO A 23 -1.42 -11.42 -9.47
CA PRO A 23 -2.03 -11.58 -10.78
C PRO A 23 -1.75 -12.96 -11.39
N TYR A 24 -2.79 -13.62 -11.92
CA TYR A 24 -2.66 -14.94 -12.54
C TYR A 24 -1.61 -14.97 -13.67
N TYR A 25 -1.61 -13.93 -14.51
CA TYR A 25 -0.63 -13.79 -15.59
C TYR A 25 0.81 -13.74 -15.07
N ALA A 26 1.05 -13.01 -13.99
CA ALA A 26 2.36 -12.91 -13.37
C ALA A 26 2.79 -14.25 -12.78
N ALA A 27 1.87 -14.97 -12.12
CA ALA A 27 2.15 -16.29 -11.54
C ALA A 27 2.49 -17.33 -12.62
N ALA A 28 1.71 -17.38 -13.70
CA ALA A 28 1.91 -18.33 -14.79
C ALA A 28 3.27 -18.15 -15.50
N ASN A 29 3.73 -16.90 -15.61
CA ASN A 29 4.98 -16.56 -16.29
C ASN A 29 6.17 -16.37 -15.32
N ARG A 30 5.99 -16.62 -14.02
CA ARG A 30 7.00 -16.37 -12.97
C ARG A 30 7.58 -14.95 -13.02
N ILE A 31 6.73 -13.98 -13.32
CA ILE A 31 7.11 -12.57 -13.41
C ILE A 31 7.00 -11.99 -12.01
N GLU A 32 8.10 -11.47 -11.51
CA GLU A 32 8.19 -10.73 -10.25
C GLU A 32 8.26 -9.22 -10.52
N GLY A 33 8.00 -8.44 -9.48
CA GLY A 33 7.99 -6.99 -9.60
C GLY A 33 7.64 -6.28 -8.30
N PHE A 34 7.60 -4.96 -8.36
CA PHE A 34 7.21 -4.12 -7.25
C PHE A 34 6.40 -2.92 -7.73
N VAL A 35 5.56 -2.41 -6.83
CA VAL A 35 4.79 -1.18 -7.03
C VAL A 35 5.01 -0.30 -5.81
N GLU A 36 5.46 0.93 -6.06
CA GLU A 36 5.49 1.99 -5.07
C GLU A 36 4.25 2.84 -5.22
N VAL A 37 3.45 2.90 -4.15
CA VAL A 37 2.24 3.71 -4.07
C VAL A 37 2.37 4.77 -3.00
N LYS A 38 1.85 5.96 -3.32
CA LYS A 38 1.61 7.03 -2.36
C LYS A 38 0.10 7.17 -2.19
N TYR A 39 -0.36 7.34 -0.96
CA TYR A 39 -1.77 7.48 -0.67
C TYR A 39 -1.98 8.39 0.53
N ASP A 40 -3.16 9.00 0.60
CA ASP A 40 -3.59 9.78 1.75
C ASP A 40 -4.49 8.91 2.65
N VAL A 41 -4.44 9.13 3.96
CA VAL A 41 -5.38 8.52 4.91
C VAL A 41 -6.34 9.61 5.38
N GLY A 42 -7.62 9.40 5.16
CA GLY A 42 -8.69 10.30 5.60
C GLY A 42 -8.85 10.32 7.12
N SER A 43 -9.61 11.31 7.62
CA SER A 43 -9.93 11.41 9.05
C SER A 43 -10.82 10.26 9.55
N ASP A 44 -11.48 9.55 8.64
CA ASP A 44 -12.24 8.32 8.87
C ASP A 44 -11.35 7.07 8.93
N GLY A 45 -10.04 7.21 8.71
CA GLY A 45 -9.07 6.12 8.70
C GLY A 45 -9.03 5.32 7.40
N LYS A 46 -9.77 5.75 6.37
CA LYS A 46 -9.77 5.09 5.06
C LYS A 46 -8.68 5.64 4.15
N VAL A 47 -8.17 4.78 3.27
CA VAL A 47 -7.25 5.19 2.22
C VAL A 47 -8.02 5.98 1.16
N SER A 48 -7.45 7.11 0.74
CA SER A 48 -8.01 7.99 -0.29
C SER A 48 -6.89 8.48 -1.19
N LYS A 49 -7.21 8.83 -2.44
CA LYS A 49 -6.27 9.37 -3.44
C LYS A 49 -4.99 8.53 -3.55
N ILE A 50 -5.06 7.43 -4.29
CA ILE A 50 -3.90 6.57 -4.53
C ILE A 50 -3.16 7.06 -5.77
N TRP A 51 -1.85 7.26 -5.65
CA TRP A 51 -0.94 7.60 -6.74
C TRP A 51 0.11 6.51 -6.88
N MET A 52 0.27 6.01 -8.10
CA MET A 52 1.35 5.07 -8.45
C MET A 52 2.61 5.88 -8.73
N VAL A 53 3.60 5.77 -7.85
CA VAL A 53 4.89 6.46 -7.98
C VAL A 53 5.80 5.68 -8.91
N LYS A 54 5.83 4.35 -8.74
CA LYS A 54 6.63 3.45 -9.55
C LYS A 54 5.93 2.10 -9.68
N SER A 55 6.02 1.49 -10.85
CA SER A 55 5.47 0.15 -11.10
C SER A 55 6.35 -0.57 -12.11
N GLU A 56 6.93 -1.70 -11.69
CA GLU A 56 7.74 -2.57 -12.53
C GLU A 56 7.31 -4.02 -12.29
N PRO A 57 6.81 -4.75 -13.30
CA PRO A 57 6.46 -4.34 -14.66
C PRO A 57 5.25 -3.39 -14.71
N GLN A 58 5.25 -2.47 -15.67
CA GLN A 58 4.19 -1.46 -15.82
C GLN A 58 2.80 -2.10 -15.86
N HIS A 59 1.90 -1.56 -15.04
CA HIS A 59 0.46 -1.86 -15.03
C HIS A 59 0.06 -3.30 -14.70
N LEU A 60 1.03 -4.22 -14.52
CA LEU A 60 0.73 -5.63 -14.26
C LEU A 60 0.17 -5.86 -12.86
N PHE A 61 0.71 -5.14 -11.88
CA PHE A 61 0.37 -5.29 -10.46
C PHE A 61 -0.58 -4.19 -9.95
N ASP A 62 -0.75 -3.09 -10.70
CA ASP A 62 -1.49 -1.89 -10.27
C ASP A 62 -2.94 -2.21 -9.86
N SER A 63 -3.66 -3.01 -10.66
CA SER A 63 -5.07 -3.35 -10.41
C SER A 63 -5.26 -4.13 -9.11
N SER A 64 -4.34 -5.05 -8.82
CA SER A 64 -4.40 -5.88 -7.62
C SER A 64 -4.07 -5.07 -6.37
N VAL A 65 -3.14 -4.12 -6.48
CA VAL A 65 -2.81 -3.16 -5.41
C VAL A 65 -4.00 -2.26 -5.12
N ILE A 66 -4.62 -1.67 -6.15
CA ILE A 66 -5.79 -0.81 -5.98
C ILE A 66 -6.93 -1.57 -5.28
N SER A 67 -7.22 -2.80 -5.72
CA SER A 67 -8.29 -3.62 -5.16
C SER A 67 -8.06 -4.02 -3.70
N ALA A 68 -6.82 -4.10 -3.24
CA ALA A 68 -6.52 -4.42 -1.84
C ALA A 68 -6.56 -3.19 -0.92
N MET A 69 -6.39 -2.00 -1.50
CA MET A 69 -6.38 -0.74 -0.74
C MET A 69 -7.75 -0.05 -0.71
N SER A 70 -8.66 -0.41 -1.63
CA SER A 70 -10.04 0.08 -1.68
C SER A 70 -10.95 -0.63 -0.67
#